data_AF-A0A1C5FQK2-F1
#
_entry.id   AF-A0A1C5FQK2-F1
#
_cell.length_a   1.000
_cell.length_b   1.000
_cell.length_c   1.000
_cell.angle_alpha   90.00
_cell.angle_beta   90.00
_cell.angle_gamma   90.00
#
_symmetry.space_group_name_H-M   'P 1'
#
loop_
_entity.id
_entity.type
_entity.pdbx_description
1 polymer ?
#
loop_
_entity_poly.entity_id
_entity_poly.type
_entity_poly.pdbx_seq_one_letter_code
_entity_poly.pdbx_strand_id
1 'polypeptide(L)'
;EVPTSLRQLWRQRYRWCYGTLQAMWKHRRAVREVGPAGRFARRALPYLLLFQVALPLLAPIVDVFALYGVLFADPVESIGVWLVFLVVQLLGAAYALRLDKERLRALWALPFQLVVYRQLMYLVIIQSVVSALFGTRLRWHRMQRSGSAGEQRIVEPAGRQSLSK
;
A
#
# COMPACT_ATOMS: atom_id res chain seq x y z
N GLU A 1 -0.19 9.77 -12.31
CA GLU A 1 -0.34 8.70 -13.31
C GLU A 1 -0.92 7.47 -12.61
N VAL A 2 -2.08 6.97 -13.06
CA VAL A 2 -2.74 5.78 -12.49
C VAL A 2 -2.07 4.54 -13.09
N PRO A 3 -1.64 3.55 -12.28
CA PRO A 3 -0.99 2.36 -12.80
C PRO A 3 -1.93 1.61 -13.76
N THR A 4 -1.44 1.30 -14.96
CA THR A 4 -2.22 0.63 -16.00
C THR A 4 -2.14 -0.90 -15.91
N SER A 5 -1.31 -1.44 -14.99
CA SER A 5 -1.15 -2.88 -14.79
C SER A 5 -0.94 -3.28 -13.32
N LEU A 6 -1.36 -4.49 -12.96
CA LEU A 6 -1.14 -5.09 -11.63
C LEU A 6 0.34 -5.14 -11.23
N ARG A 7 1.24 -5.37 -12.19
CA ARG A 7 2.69 -5.39 -11.96
C ARG A 7 3.26 -4.01 -11.59
N GLN A 8 2.71 -2.94 -12.17
CA GLN A 8 3.07 -1.57 -11.77
C GLN A 8 2.53 -1.25 -10.38
N LEU A 9 1.27 -1.62 -10.10
CA LEU A 9 0.66 -1.43 -8.79
C LEU A 9 1.43 -2.16 -7.68
N TRP A 10 1.82 -3.43 -7.93
CA TRP A 10 2.68 -4.21 -7.04
C TRP A 10 3.97 -3.46 -6.70
N ARG A 11 4.72 -3.03 -7.73
CA ARG A 11 6.00 -2.34 -7.54
C ARG A 11 5.85 -1.04 -6.75
N GLN A 12 4.76 -0.32 -6.97
CA GLN A 12 4.45 0.88 -6.22
C GLN A 12 4.18 0.53 -4.75
N ARG A 13 3.24 -0.38 -4.47
CA ARG A 13 2.87 -0.73 -3.09
C ARG A 13 4.02 -1.36 -2.31
N TYR A 14 4.78 -2.25 -2.95
CA TYR A 14 5.98 -2.85 -2.35
C TYR A 14 7.02 -1.80 -1.93
N ARG A 15 7.27 -0.79 -2.76
CA ARG A 15 8.18 0.31 -2.38
C ARG A 15 7.66 1.13 -1.20
N TRP A 16 6.36 1.37 -1.10
CA TRP A 16 5.75 2.08 0.02
C TRP A 16 5.86 1.26 1.31
N CYS A 17 5.42 -0.01 1.30
CA CYS A 17 5.50 -0.87 2.48
C CYS A 17 6.95 -1.11 2.94
N TYR A 18 7.86 -1.41 2.01
CA TYR A 18 9.27 -1.60 2.32
C TYR A 18 9.92 -0.31 2.83
N GLY A 19 9.61 0.85 2.24
CA GLY A 19 10.10 2.15 2.70
C GLY A 19 9.67 2.46 4.14
N THR A 20 8.41 2.19 4.49
CA THR A 20 7.92 2.33 5.87
C THR A 20 8.68 1.42 6.83
N LEU A 21 8.83 0.13 6.49
CA LEU A 21 9.58 -0.83 7.31
C LEU A 21 11.05 -0.42 7.48
N GLN A 22 11.69 0.06 6.41
CA GLN A 22 13.08 0.52 6.45
C GLN A 22 13.23 1.77 7.33
N ALA A 23 12.32 2.73 7.24
CA ALA A 23 12.32 3.91 8.09
C ALA A 23 12.12 3.52 9.56
N MET A 24 11.15 2.65 9.86
CA MET A 24 10.93 2.12 11.20
C MET A 24 12.17 1.42 11.75
N TRP A 25 12.82 0.58 10.93
CA TRP A 25 14.03 -0.13 11.31
C TRP A 25 15.21 0.79 11.57
N LYS A 26 15.40 1.81 10.72
CA LYS A 26 16.48 2.80 10.87
C LYS A 26 16.28 3.64 12.13
N HIS A 27 15.05 4.07 12.38
CA HIS A 27 14.70 4.93 13.52
C HIS A 27 14.28 4.15 14.77
N ARG A 28 14.46 2.82 14.82
CA ARG A 28 14.12 2.00 16.00
C ARG A 28 14.85 2.44 17.28
N ARG A 29 16.04 3.03 17.14
CA ARG A 29 16.82 3.56 18.27
C ARG A 29 16.28 4.89 18.79
N ALA A 30 15.54 5.65 17.99
CA ALA A 30 14.92 6.91 18.39
C ALA A 30 13.87 6.71 19.50
N VAL A 31 13.33 5.48 19.65
CA VAL A 31 12.47 5.10 20.79
C VAL A 31 13.16 5.29 22.14
N ARG A 32 14.50 5.14 22.16
CA ARG A 32 15.33 5.26 23.37
C ARG A 32 15.86 6.68 23.60
N GLU A 33 15.65 7.59 22.66
CA GLU A 33 16.11 8.99 22.80
C GLU A 33 15.23 9.76 23.80
N VAL A 34 15.88 10.64 24.56
CA VAL A 34 15.20 11.53 25.53
C VAL A 34 14.88 12.84 24.82
N GLY A 35 13.61 13.24 24.81
CA GLY A 35 13.15 14.49 24.20
C GLY A 35 11.84 14.36 23.41
N PRO A 36 11.41 15.43 22.72
CA PRO A 36 10.19 15.44 21.90
C PRO A 36 10.21 14.39 20.79
N ALA A 37 11.36 14.20 20.13
CA ALA A 37 11.54 13.21 19.06
C ALA A 37 11.35 11.77 19.57
N GLY A 38 11.92 11.43 20.73
CA GLY A 38 11.76 10.10 21.32
C GLY A 38 10.36 9.83 21.87
N ARG A 39 9.63 10.85 22.36
CA ARG A 39 8.20 10.71 22.71
C ARG A 39 7.34 10.45 21.48
N PHE A 40 7.62 11.14 20.37
CA PHE A 40 6.93 10.90 19.11
C PHE A 40 7.22 9.48 18.60
N ALA A 41 8.49 9.07 18.54
CA ALA A 41 8.89 7.74 18.09
C ALA A 41 8.25 6.62 18.92
N ARG A 42 8.16 6.79 20.25
CA ARG A 42 7.49 5.84 21.16
C ARG A 42 6.00 5.66 20.91
N ARG A 43 5.32 6.62 20.28
CA ARG A 43 3.90 6.50 19.91
C ARG A 43 3.72 6.11 18.45
N ALA A 44 4.48 6.75 17.56
CA ALA A 44 4.39 6.54 16.13
C ALA A 44 4.87 5.14 15.71
N LEU A 45 5.99 4.63 16.23
CA LEU A 45 6.51 3.32 15.84
C LEU A 45 5.59 2.16 16.23
N PRO A 46 5.06 2.05 17.46
CA PRO A 46 4.10 0.99 17.76
C PRO A 46 2.79 1.16 17.00
N TYR A 47 2.32 2.39 16.76
CA TYR A 47 1.15 2.63 15.92
C TYR A 47 1.37 2.12 14.48
N LEU A 48 2.50 2.47 13.86
CA LEU A 48 2.85 2.01 12.51
C LEU A 48 3.02 0.48 12.47
N LEU A 49 3.69 -0.07 13.49
CA LEU A 49 3.88 -1.52 13.59
C LEU A 49 2.54 -2.24 13.70
N LEU A 50 1.64 -1.78 14.57
CA LEU A 50 0.36 -2.43 14.80
C LEU A 50 -0.56 -2.28 13.58
N PHE A 51 -0.78 -1.04 13.12
CA PHE A 51 -1.80 -0.76 12.11
C PHE A 51 -1.32 -0.93 10.66
N GLN A 52 -0.05 -0.65 10.36
CA GLN A 52 0.46 -0.80 8.99
C GLN A 52 1.12 -2.15 8.71
N VAL A 53 1.59 -2.87 9.74
CA VAL A 53 2.33 -4.13 9.55
C VAL A 53 1.59 -5.32 10.14
N ALA A 54 1.31 -5.31 11.44
CA ALA A 54 0.75 -6.46 12.15
C ALA A 54 -0.68 -6.78 11.69
N LEU A 55 -1.57 -5.78 11.65
CA LEU A 55 -2.95 -6.01 11.21
C LEU A 55 -3.05 -6.57 9.78
N PRO A 56 -2.40 -5.98 8.74
CA PRO A 56 -2.41 -6.56 7.40
C PRO A 56 -1.80 -7.95 7.31
N LEU A 57 -0.84 -8.28 8.18
CA LEU A 57 -0.20 -9.60 8.23
C LEU A 57 -1.08 -10.65 8.94
N LEU A 58 -1.90 -10.24 9.90
CA LEU A 58 -2.89 -11.10 10.57
C LEU A 58 -4.13 -11.35 9.72
N ALA A 59 -4.53 -10.40 8.88
CA ALA A 59 -5.69 -10.50 8.00
C ALA A 59 -5.76 -11.82 7.17
N PRO A 60 -4.70 -12.29 6.48
CA PRO A 60 -4.75 -13.57 5.77
C PRO A 60 -4.93 -14.78 6.70
N ILE A 61 -4.39 -14.72 7.92
CA ILE A 61 -4.56 -15.79 8.91
C ILE A 61 -6.03 -15.91 9.32
N VAL A 62 -6.67 -14.77 9.60
CA VAL A 62 -8.12 -14.72 9.91
C VAL A 62 -8.95 -15.26 8.74
N ASP A 63 -8.61 -14.92 7.50
CA ASP A 63 -9.31 -15.44 6.32
C ASP A 63 -9.19 -16.98 6.21
N VAL A 64 -8.01 -17.54 6.50
CA VAL A 64 -7.80 -19.00 6.52
C VAL A 64 -8.64 -19.67 7.61
N PHE A 65 -8.70 -19.09 8.81
CA PHE A 65 -9.56 -19.60 9.88
C PHE A 65 -11.05 -19.51 9.53
N ALA A 66 -11.49 -18.42 8.89
CA ALA A 66 -12.85 -18.30 8.41
C ALA A 66 -13.18 -19.37 7.37
N LEU A 67 -12.27 -19.61 6.41
CA LEU A 67 -12.43 -20.68 5.41
C LEU A 67 -12.47 -22.06 6.06
N TYR A 68 -11.59 -22.31 7.03
CA TYR A 68 -11.60 -23.56 7.80
C TYR A 68 -12.93 -23.76 8.53
N GLY A 69 -13.46 -22.73 9.19
CA GLY A 69 -14.76 -22.79 9.86
C GLY A 69 -15.90 -23.15 8.91
N VAL A 70 -15.93 -22.54 7.71
CA VAL A 70 -16.94 -22.84 6.69
C VAL A 70 -16.85 -24.29 6.19
N LEU A 71 -15.64 -24.84 6.08
CA LEU A 71 -15.42 -26.18 5.51
C LEU A 71 -15.53 -27.32 6.52
N PHE A 72 -15.18 -27.09 7.79
CA PHE A 72 -14.98 -28.16 8.78
C PHE A 72 -15.75 -27.99 10.10
N ALA A 73 -16.30 -26.81 10.39
CA ALA A 73 -17.08 -26.55 11.60
C ALA A 73 -18.58 -26.43 11.26
N ASP A 74 -19.20 -25.29 11.56
CA ASP A 74 -20.56 -24.97 11.14
C ASP A 74 -20.54 -23.88 10.05
N PRO A 75 -21.00 -24.17 8.83
CA PRO A 75 -21.03 -23.21 7.74
C PRO A 75 -21.90 -21.98 8.04
N VAL A 76 -23.02 -22.14 8.76
CA VAL A 76 -23.98 -21.05 9.00
C VAL A 76 -23.39 -20.03 9.98
N GLU A 77 -22.80 -20.49 11.08
CA GLU A 77 -22.11 -19.61 12.03
C GLU A 77 -20.93 -18.89 11.37
N SER A 78 -20.13 -19.63 10.61
CA SER A 78 -18.94 -19.09 9.94
C SER A 78 -19.29 -18.03 8.88
N ILE A 79 -20.34 -18.28 8.08
CA ILE A 79 -20.87 -17.30 7.13
C ILE A 79 -21.45 -16.09 7.86
N GLY A 80 -22.14 -16.29 8.99
CA GLY A 80 -22.67 -15.20 9.82
C GLY A 80 -21.56 -14.27 10.31
N VAL A 81 -20.49 -14.82 10.90
CA VAL A 81 -19.32 -14.05 11.35
C VAL A 81 -18.65 -13.32 10.17
N TRP A 82 -18.50 -14.00 9.03
CA TRP A 82 -17.93 -13.40 7.82
C TRP A 82 -18.77 -12.24 7.28
N LEU A 83 -20.10 -12.37 7.27
CA LEU A 83 -21.04 -11.32 6.86
C LEU A 83 -20.98 -10.11 7.81
N VAL A 84 -20.94 -10.34 9.13
CA VAL A 84 -20.78 -9.25 10.10
C VAL A 84 -19.46 -8.51 9.85
N PHE A 85 -18.37 -9.23 9.65
CA PHE A 85 -17.07 -8.64 9.33
C PHE A 85 -17.11 -7.85 8.01
N LEU A 86 -17.79 -8.37 6.98
CA LEU A 86 -17.98 -7.67 5.71
C LEU A 86 -18.78 -6.37 5.90
N VAL A 87 -19.87 -6.40 6.66
CA VAL A 87 -20.69 -5.21 6.97
C VAL A 87 -19.87 -4.16 7.72
N VAL A 88 -19.12 -4.54 8.75
CA VAL A 88 -18.25 -3.62 9.49
C VAL A 88 -17.21 -2.96 8.56
N GLN A 89 -16.62 -3.73 7.65
CA GLN A 89 -15.69 -3.18 6.65
C GLN A 89 -16.37 -2.21 5.68
N LEU A 90 -17.59 -2.53 5.20
CA LEU A 90 -18.36 -1.66 4.33
C LEU A 90 -18.71 -0.34 5.02
N LEU A 91 -19.14 -0.40 6.29
CA LEU A 91 -19.43 0.78 7.09
C LEU A 91 -18.18 1.63 7.32
N GLY A 92 -17.05 1.01 7.62
CA GLY A 92 -15.76 1.71 7.77
C GLY A 92 -15.32 2.39 6.47
N ALA A 93 -15.44 1.72 5.33
CA ALA A 93 -15.13 2.29 4.02
C ALA A 93 -16.08 3.44 3.66
N ALA A 94 -17.38 3.29 3.92
CA ALA A 94 -18.36 4.35 3.71
C ALA A 94 -18.09 5.57 4.61
N TYR A 95 -17.71 5.35 5.87
CA TYR A 95 -17.35 6.41 6.80
C TYR A 95 -16.08 7.15 6.35
N ALA A 96 -15.06 6.43 5.88
CA ALA A 96 -13.85 7.03 5.32
C ALA A 96 -14.14 7.87 4.07
N LEU A 97 -14.93 7.35 3.12
CA LEU A 97 -15.35 8.10 1.93
C LEU A 97 -16.15 9.36 2.27
N ARG A 98 -16.99 9.29 3.32
CA ARG A 98 -17.72 10.45 3.82
C ARG A 98 -16.78 11.52 4.38
N LEU A 99 -15.73 11.11 5.11
CA LEU A 99 -14.71 12.02 5.62
C LEU A 99 -13.88 12.66 4.49
N ASP A 100 -13.55 11.86 3.47
CA ASP A 100 -12.83 12.30 2.27
C ASP A 100 -13.69 13.11 1.28
N LYS A 101 -15.01 13.25 1.55
CA LYS A 101 -16.01 13.96 0.72
C LYS A 101 -16.07 13.46 -0.74
N GLU A 102 -15.72 12.19 -0.96
CA GLU A 102 -15.68 11.58 -2.28
C GLU A 102 -17.01 10.93 -2.66
N ARG A 103 -17.24 10.75 -3.97
CA ARG A 103 -18.48 10.15 -4.47
C ARG A 103 -18.53 8.67 -4.08
N LEU A 104 -19.66 8.25 -3.50
CA LEU A 104 -19.98 6.85 -3.14
C LEU A 104 -19.87 5.87 -4.33
N ARG A 105 -19.78 6.35 -5.57
CA ARG A 105 -19.45 5.52 -6.75
C ARG A 105 -18.14 4.74 -6.59
N ALA A 106 -17.21 5.21 -5.76
CA ALA A 106 -16.00 4.47 -5.42
C ALA A 106 -16.28 3.11 -4.72
N LEU A 107 -17.46 2.92 -4.13
CA LEU A 107 -17.89 1.64 -3.57
C LEU A 107 -17.94 0.53 -4.61
N TRP A 108 -18.15 0.84 -5.90
CA TRP A 108 -18.10 -0.16 -6.97
C TRP A 108 -16.70 -0.76 -7.18
N ALA A 109 -15.65 -0.10 -6.68
CA ALA A 109 -14.31 -0.68 -6.68
C ALA A 109 -14.09 -1.68 -5.54
N LEU A 110 -15.01 -1.79 -4.56
CA LEU A 110 -14.86 -2.67 -3.41
C LEU A 110 -14.76 -4.17 -3.76
N PRO A 111 -15.50 -4.73 -4.72
CA PRO A 111 -15.33 -6.14 -5.10
C PRO A 111 -13.90 -6.39 -5.61
N PHE A 112 -13.37 -5.48 -6.43
CA PHE A 112 -11.98 -5.53 -6.89
C PHE A 112 -11.00 -5.36 -5.72
N GLN A 113 -11.35 -4.52 -4.75
CA GLN A 113 -10.55 -4.32 -3.55
C GLN A 113 -10.46 -5.60 -2.72
N LEU A 114 -11.57 -6.32 -2.55
CA LEU A 114 -11.66 -7.54 -1.75
C LEU A 114 -10.95 -8.72 -2.42
N VAL A 115 -11.10 -8.87 -3.75
CA VAL A 115 -10.62 -10.06 -4.46
C VAL A 115 -9.22 -9.87 -5.03
N VAL A 116 -8.91 -8.72 -5.63
CA VAL A 116 -7.63 -8.53 -6.33
C VAL A 116 -6.65 -7.77 -5.45
N TYR A 117 -7.06 -6.61 -4.94
CA TYR A 117 -6.16 -5.73 -4.18
C TYR A 117 -5.72 -6.35 -2.85
N ARG A 118 -6.64 -7.02 -2.14
CA ARG A 118 -6.34 -7.67 -0.86
C ARG A 118 -5.26 -8.75 -1.01
N GLN A 119 -5.39 -9.60 -2.04
CA GLN A 119 -4.43 -10.66 -2.32
C GLN A 119 -3.08 -10.10 -2.75
N LEU A 120 -3.09 -9.05 -3.59
CA LEU A 120 -1.89 -8.31 -3.95
C LEU A 120 -1.17 -7.78 -2.70
N MET A 121 -1.91 -7.17 -1.77
CA MET A 121 -1.37 -6.60 -0.54
C MET A 121 -0.81 -7.67 0.40
N TYR A 122 -1.41 -8.87 0.48
CA TYR A 122 -0.86 -9.99 1.26
C TYR A 122 0.52 -10.39 0.77
N LEU A 123 0.66 -10.60 -0.53
CA LEU A 123 1.94 -10.98 -1.09
C LEU A 123 2.98 -9.86 -0.94
N VAL A 124 2.57 -8.61 -1.16
CA VAL A 124 3.43 -7.42 -0.99
C VAL A 124 3.92 -7.27 0.45
N ILE A 125 3.04 -7.42 1.45
CA ILE A 125 3.44 -7.24 2.86
C ILE A 125 4.36 -8.38 3.30
N ILE A 126 4.05 -9.63 2.93
CA ILE A 126 4.90 -10.79 3.23
C ILE A 126 6.28 -10.59 2.60
N GLN A 127 6.34 -10.24 1.31
CA GLN A 127 7.61 -9.99 0.63
C GLN A 127 8.40 -8.85 1.30
N SER A 128 7.72 -7.78 1.71
CA SER A 128 8.36 -6.62 2.35
C SER A 128 8.94 -6.97 3.71
N VAL A 129 8.21 -7.74 4.54
CA VAL A 129 8.67 -8.21 5.85
C VAL A 129 9.87 -9.14 5.69
N VAL A 130 9.78 -10.14 4.82
CA VAL A 130 10.88 -11.06 4.51
C VAL A 130 12.12 -10.26 4.05
N SER A 131 11.96 -9.34 3.11
CA SER A 131 13.05 -8.51 2.60
C SER A 131 13.69 -7.63 3.69
N ALA A 132 12.87 -7.06 4.58
CA ALA A 132 13.35 -6.25 5.70
C ALA A 132 14.12 -7.10 6.73
N LEU A 133 13.67 -8.33 7.01
CA LEU A 133 14.32 -9.26 7.94
C LEU A 133 15.67 -9.77 7.39
N PHE A 134 15.72 -10.13 6.11
CA PHE A 134 16.95 -10.60 5.46
C PHE A 134 17.89 -9.46 5.03
N GLY A 135 17.54 -8.19 5.31
CA GLY A 135 18.40 -7.04 5.06
C GLY A 135 18.67 -6.76 3.57
N THR A 136 17.83 -7.25 2.66
CA THR A 136 18.01 -7.02 1.22
C THR A 136 17.78 -5.55 0.93
N ARG A 137 18.85 -4.81 0.58
CA ARG A 137 18.73 -3.38 0.22
C ARG A 137 18.01 -3.27 -1.11
N LEU A 138 16.83 -2.64 -1.10
CA LEU A 138 16.12 -2.41 -2.34
C LEU A 138 16.88 -1.41 -3.22
N ARG A 139 17.46 -1.91 -4.31
CA ARG A 139 18.04 -1.07 -5.36
C ARG A 139 16.90 -0.26 -5.97
N TRP A 140 16.90 1.06 -5.74
CA TRP A 140 15.86 1.97 -6.22
C TRP A 140 15.83 1.96 -7.75
N HIS A 141 15.00 1.10 -8.33
CA HIS A 141 14.84 1.04 -9.78
C HIS A 141 14.05 2.26 -10.23
N ARG A 142 14.67 3.03 -11.14
CA ARG A 142 14.08 4.21 -11.78
C ARG A 142 12.77 3.78 -12.45
N MET A 143 11.65 4.31 -11.97
CA MET A 143 10.34 4.04 -12.55
C MET A 143 10.34 4.68 -13.94
N GLN A 144 10.22 3.88 -15.01
CA GLN A 144 10.02 4.42 -16.35
C GLN A 144 8.73 5.24 -16.30
N ARG A 145 8.87 6.56 -16.44
CA ARG A 145 7.75 7.48 -16.59
C ARG A 145 7.18 7.21 -17.97
N SER A 146 5.94 6.72 -18.06
CA SER A 146 5.20 6.70 -19.31
C SER A 146 4.70 8.12 -19.60
N GLY A 147 5.64 9.05 -19.78
CA GLY A 147 5.33 10.43 -20.14
C GLY A 147 5.02 10.51 -21.62
N SER A 148 3.76 10.32 -22.02
CA SER A 148 3.26 10.78 -23.32
C SER A 148 3.00 12.29 -23.33
N ALA A 149 3.83 13.07 -22.62
CA ALA A 149 3.66 14.51 -22.42
C ALA A 149 5.01 15.23 -22.35
N GLY A 150 5.90 14.91 -23.29
CA GLY A 150 7.22 15.55 -23.42
C GLY A 150 7.77 15.62 -24.84
N GLU A 151 7.06 15.10 -25.85
CA GLU A 151 7.41 15.28 -27.26
C GLU A 151 6.73 16.55 -27.84
N GLN A 152 6.58 17.59 -27.02
CA GLN A 152 6.20 18.91 -27.52
C GLN A 152 7.47 19.66 -27.89
N ARG A 153 7.86 19.47 -29.16
CA ARG A 153 8.46 20.49 -30.02
C ARG A 153 9.53 21.36 -29.35
N ILE A 154 10.78 20.90 -29.41
CA ILE A 154 11.85 21.84 -29.72
C ILE A 154 11.80 22.02 -31.24
N VAL A 155 10.86 22.86 -31.71
CA VAL A 155 10.96 23.43 -33.05
C VAL A 155 12.13 24.40 -32.98
N GLU A 156 13.21 24.00 -33.63
CA GLU A 156 14.41 24.80 -33.85
C GLU A 156 13.99 26.13 -34.52
N PRO A 157 14.25 27.30 -33.92
CA PRO A 157 13.99 28.55 -34.62
C PRO A 157 15.01 28.70 -35.75
N ALA A 158 14.47 28.68 -36.96
CA ALA A 158 15.02 29.07 -38.24
C ALA A 158 16.36 29.86 -38.24
N GLY A 159 17.31 29.36 -39.01
CA GLY A 159 18.12 30.16 -39.93
C GLY A 159 19.05 31.22 -39.32
N ARG A 160 20.25 30.82 -38.91
CA ARG A 160 21.42 31.72 -38.98
C ARG A 160 22.05 31.63 -40.37
N GLN A 161 21.51 32.43 -41.30
CA GLN A 161 22.25 32.87 -42.48
C GLN A 161 22.99 34.18 -42.16
N SER A 162 24.23 34.28 -42.66
CA SER A 162 25.14 35.45 -42.68
C SER A 162 25.69 35.89 -41.31
N LEU A 163 26.99 36.13 -41.12
CA LEU A 163 27.91 36.86 -42.00
C LEU A 163 29.33 36.25 -41.93
N SER A 164 29.84 35.93 -43.11
CA SER A 164 31.26 35.81 -43.42
C SER A 164 31.73 37.17 -43.97
N LYS A 165 32.94 37.55 -43.54
CA LYS A 165 33.84 38.65 -43.97
C LYS A 165 33.96 39.81 -43.00
#